data_AF-A0A0N4X442-F1
#
_entry.id   AF-A0A0N4X442-F1
#
_cell.length_a   1.000
_cell.length_b   1.000
_cell.length_c   1.000
_cell.angle_alpha   90.00
_cell.angle_beta   90.00
_cell.angle_gamma   90.00
#
_symmetry.space_group_name_H-M   'P 1'
#
loop_
_entity.id
_entity.type
_entity.pdbx_description
1 polymer ?
#
loop_
_entity_poly.entity_id
_entity_poly.type
_entity_poly.pdbx_seq_one_letter_code
_entity_poly.pdbx_strand_id
1 'polypeptide(L)' 'MKLGFEKTSLACLPHFDTNAPPASLMVVPAVFEGGENKNRQKSSRGGPHNDGYDDKNNDYILKDGECFNARLVSS' A
#
# COMPACT_ATOMS: atom_id res chain seq x y z
N MET A 1 -18.95 -51.17 -30.86
CA MET A 1 -17.72 -51.59 -31.57
C MET A 1 -16.65 -50.54 -31.35
N LYS A 2 -15.40 -50.96 -31.15
CA LYS A 2 -14.24 -50.17 -30.72
C LYS A 2 -13.51 -49.58 -31.93
N LEU A 3 -13.12 -48.31 -31.87
CA LEU A 3 -11.99 -47.70 -32.60
C LEU A 3 -11.89 -46.25 -32.11
N GLY A 4 -10.76 -45.66 -31.75
CA GLY A 4 -9.36 -46.04 -31.81
C GLY A 4 -8.62 -44.81 -31.28
N PHE A 5 -7.62 -45.03 -30.44
CA PHE A 5 -6.83 -43.97 -29.83
C PHE A 5 -5.74 -43.56 -30.83
N GLU A 6 -5.84 -42.39 -31.44
CA GLU A 6 -4.75 -41.80 -32.23
C GLU A 6 -4.03 -40.74 -31.38
N LYS A 7 -2.74 -41.00 -31.19
CA LYS A 7 -1.79 -40.17 -30.44
C LYS A 7 -1.51 -38.90 -31.22
N THR A 8 -1.61 -37.75 -30.57
CA THR A 8 -0.77 -36.60 -30.93
C THR A 8 -0.15 -35.97 -29.70
N SER A 9 1.18 -35.95 -29.75
CA SER A 9 2.03 -34.86 -29.29
C SER A 9 2.19 -34.67 -27.78
N LEU A 10 3.36 -35.12 -27.32
CA LEU A 10 4.17 -34.53 -26.26
C LEU A 10 3.89 -33.03 -26.04
N ALA A 11 3.02 -32.69 -25.10
CA ALA A 11 3.21 -31.51 -24.29
C ALA A 11 3.70 -32.03 -22.95
N CYS A 12 4.96 -31.73 -22.62
CA CYS A 12 5.53 -31.97 -21.31
C CYS A 12 4.59 -31.34 -20.28
N LEU A 13 3.75 -32.16 -19.64
CA LEU A 13 2.92 -31.69 -18.55
C LEU A 13 3.88 -31.23 -17.45
N PRO A 14 3.72 -30.01 -16.91
CA PRO A 14 4.59 -29.55 -15.84
C PRO A 14 4.59 -30.62 -14.74
N HIS A 15 5.78 -31.06 -14.36
CA HIS A 15 5.93 -32.00 -13.25
C HIS A 15 5.47 -31.27 -11.99
N PHE A 16 4.23 -31.54 -11.60
CA PHE A 16 3.67 -31.02 -10.36
C PHE A 16 4.34 -31.79 -9.22
N ASP A 17 5.23 -31.10 -8.50
CA ASP A 17 5.77 -31.62 -7.26
C ASP A 17 4.64 -31.67 -6.22
N THR A 18 4.06 -32.85 -6.05
CA THR A 18 2.96 -33.10 -5.09
C THR A 18 3.41 -32.90 -3.64
N ASN A 19 4.72 -32.84 -3.37
CA ASN A 19 5.27 -32.53 -2.05
C ASN A 19 5.63 -31.05 -1.90
N ALA A 20 5.36 -30.22 -2.92
CA ALA A 20 5.52 -28.78 -2.78
C ALA A 20 4.63 -28.28 -1.64
N PRO A 21 5.13 -27.38 -0.79
CA PRO A 21 4.29 -26.76 0.22
C PRO A 21 3.11 -26.05 -0.46
N PRO A 22 1.92 -26.02 0.19
CA PRO A 22 0.77 -25.33 -0.37
C PRO A 22 1.16 -23.87 -0.70
N ALA A 23 0.72 -23.39 -1.86
CA ALA A 23 0.97 -22.00 -2.25
C ALA A 23 0.42 -21.07 -1.15
N SER A 24 1.28 -20.20 -0.62
CA SER A 24 0.89 -19.25 0.41
C SER A 24 -0.24 -18.35 -0.10
N LEU A 25 -1.36 -18.30 0.62
CA LEU A 25 -2.44 -17.35 0.34
C LEU A 25 -1.99 -15.95 0.77
N MET A 26 -1.93 -15.03 -0.18
CA MET A 26 -1.75 -13.60 0.10
C MET A 26 -3.02 -13.07 0.76
N VAL A 27 -3.03 -12.99 2.09
CA VAL A 27 -4.11 -12.33 2.83
C VAL A 27 -3.92 -10.83 2.70
N VAL A 28 -4.83 -10.17 1.97
CA VAL A 28 -4.93 -8.70 1.98
C VAL A 28 -5.57 -8.29 3.30
N PRO A 29 -4.92 -7.45 4.12
CA PRO A 29 -5.55 -6.93 5.34
C PRO A 29 -6.86 -6.23 4.98
N ALA A 30 -7.95 -6.57 5.69
CA ALA A 30 -9.21 -5.87 5.53
C ALA A 30 -9.02 -4.40 5.90
N VAL A 31 -9.17 -3.51 4.92
CA VAL A 31 -9.22 -2.06 5.16
C VAL A 31 -10.65 -1.76 5.59
N PHE A 32 -10.84 -1.43 6.88
CA PHE A 32 -12.12 -0.93 7.37
C PHE A 32 -12.25 0.54 6.96
N GLU A 33 -13.15 0.84 6.02
CA GLU A 33 -13.58 2.20 5.71
C GLU A 33 -14.45 2.72 6.86
N GLY A 34 -13.83 3.30 7.89
CA GLY A 34 -14.57 3.85 9.02
C GLY A 34 -13.74 4.03 10.27
N GLY A 35 -13.05 5.17 10.36
CA GLY A 35 -12.36 5.60 11.56
C GLY A 35 -11.04 6.25 11.22
N GLU A 36 -10.96 7.55 11.48
CA GLU A 36 -9.74 8.36 11.44
C GLU A 36 -8.54 7.50 11.87
N ASN A 37 -7.58 7.36 10.95
CA ASN A 37 -6.40 6.51 11.06
C ASN A 37 -5.60 6.75 12.36
N LYS A 38 -6.04 6.17 13.47
CA LYS A 38 -5.30 6.08 14.74
C LYS A 38 -4.19 5.03 14.68
N ASN A 39 -4.07 4.35 13.55
CA ASN A 39 -2.99 3.43 13.22
C ASN A 39 -2.16 3.95 12.04
N ARG A 40 -1.82 5.25 12.05
CA ARG A 40 -0.50 5.63 11.53
C ARG A 40 0.48 4.94 12.45
N GLN A 41 0.85 3.70 12.11
CA GLN A 41 1.99 3.02 12.70
C GLN A 41 3.08 4.06 12.89
N LYS A 42 3.73 4.04 14.07
CA LYS A 42 4.91 4.83 14.39
C LYS A 42 6.04 4.48 13.41
N SER A 43 5.87 4.80 12.14
CA SER A 43 6.93 4.76 11.16
C SER A 43 7.84 5.92 11.53
N SER A 44 9.15 5.71 11.44
CA SER A 44 10.12 6.79 11.55
C SER A 44 9.89 7.91 10.52
N ARG A 45 9.03 7.69 9.52
CA ARG A 45 8.68 8.61 8.44
C ARG A 45 7.30 9.28 8.60
N GLY A 46 6.53 8.94 9.65
CA GLY A 46 5.13 9.33 9.83
C GLY A 46 4.92 10.45 10.84
N GLY A 47 5.75 11.51 10.77
CA GLY A 47 5.62 12.69 11.62
C GLY A 47 4.42 13.57 11.25
N PRO A 48 4.23 14.70 11.96
CA PRO A 48 3.33 15.76 11.54
C PRO A 48 3.60 16.17 10.08
N HIS A 49 2.55 16.56 9.35
CA HIS A 49 2.73 16.99 7.96
C HIS A 49 3.66 18.21 7.93
N ASN A 50 4.75 18.12 7.15
CA ASN A 50 5.80 19.14 7.06
C ASN A 50 6.24 19.67 8.46
N ASP A 51 6.65 18.77 9.37
CA ASP A 51 7.05 19.10 10.75
C ASP A 51 6.00 19.88 11.58
N GLY A 52 4.75 19.93 11.12
CA GLY A 52 3.62 20.61 11.76
C GLY A 52 3.34 22.01 11.22
N TYR A 53 4.04 22.44 10.17
CA TYR A 53 3.75 23.69 9.47
C TYR A 53 2.49 23.62 8.62
N ASP A 54 2.18 22.43 8.11
CA ASP A 54 1.08 22.23 7.17
C ASP A 54 -0.09 21.47 7.81
N ASP A 55 -1.29 21.73 7.30
CA ASP A 55 -2.49 21.00 7.69
C ASP A 55 -2.65 19.67 6.90
N LYS A 56 -3.83 19.04 7.06
CA LYS A 56 -4.13 17.76 6.40
C LYS A 56 -4.35 17.89 4.88
N ASN A 57 -4.60 19.10 4.38
CA ASN A 57 -4.83 19.40 2.97
C ASN A 57 -3.54 19.85 2.26
N ASN A 58 -2.41 19.83 2.96
CA ASN A 58 -1.11 20.34 2.51
C ASN A 58 -1.08 21.87 2.37
N ASP A 59 -1.99 22.58 3.06
CA ASP A 59 -1.98 24.03 3.15
C ASP A 59 -1.13 24.46 4.36
N TYR A 60 -0.37 25.53 4.19
CA TYR A 60 0.41 26.11 5.29
C TYR A 60 -0.49 26.73 6.35
N ILE A 61 -0.24 26.42 7.62
CA ILE A 61 -1.00 26.97 8.74
C ILE A 61 -0.39 28.30 9.16
N LEU A 62 -0.91 29.41 8.61
CA LEU A 62 -0.48 30.77 8.96
C LEU A 62 -0.66 31.04 10.46
N LYS A 63 0.38 31.59 11.12
CA LYS A 63 0.33 32.02 12.52
C LYS A 63 0.25 33.53 12.62
N ASP A 64 -0.48 34.03 13.61
CA ASP A 64 -0.56 35.46 13.89
C ASP A 64 0.82 36.00 14.27
N GLY A 65 1.24 37.09 13.61
CA GLY A 65 2.54 37.72 13.86
C GLY A 65 3.74 36.94 13.30
N GLU A 66 3.52 35.97 12.43
CA GLU A 66 4.59 35.17 11.83
C GLU A 66 5.52 36.00 10.94
N CYS A 67 6.82 35.75 11.09
CA CYS A 67 7.86 36.36 10.30
C CYS A 67 8.49 35.33 9.37
N PHE A 68 8.50 35.61 8.06
CA PHE A 68 9.19 34.81 7.07
C PHE A 68 10.46 35.53 6.65
N ASN A 69 11.62 34.89 6.82
CA ASN A 69 12.93 35.47 6.47
C ASN A 69 13.14 36.87 7.06
N ALA A 70 12.82 37.03 8.35
CA ALA A 70 12.87 38.31 9.08
C ALA A 70 11.99 39.43 8.48
N ARG A 71 10.97 39.08 7.70
CA ARG A 71 9.93 39.99 7.21
C ARG A 71 8.59 39.59 7.80
N LEU A 72 7.90 40.55 8.40
CA LEU A 72 6.53 40.36 8.85
C LEU A 72 5.64 40.09 7.64
N VAL A 73 4.80 39.06 7.73
CA VAL A 73 3.71 38.89 6.78
C VAL A 73 2.55 39.74 7.25
N SER A 74 2.31 40.86 6.58
CA SER A 74 1.11 41.67 6.76
C SER A 74 -0.01 41.12 5.91
N SER A 75 -1.18 40.88 6.51
CA SER A 75 -2.43 40.55 5.81
C SER A 75 -2.87 41.66 4.84
#